data_AF-A0A7Y2HEL1-F1
#
_entry.id   AF-A0A7Y2HEL1-F1
#
_cell.length_a   1.000
_cell.length_b   1.000
_cell.length_c   1.000
_cell.angle_alpha   90.00
_cell.angle_beta   90.00
_cell.angle_gamma   90.00
#
_symmetry.space_group_name_H-M   'P 1'
#
loop_
_entity.id
_entity.type
_entity.pdbx_description
1 polymer ?
#
loop_
_entity_poly.entity_id
_entity_poly.type
_entity_poly.pdbx_seq_one_letter_code
_entity_poly.pdbx_strand_id
1 'polypeptide(L)'
;QTVIVLCGALGMHGLFTGLKTLRIKETDRIHALQEELKKYNVLLSKVPPRFAKKSQKEHYMVEGTATYNEDAVIETYRDHRMAMALAPLAMKFPIRMNKPGVVSKSYPLFWEHLKSCGFTYPTPS
;
A
#
# COMPACT_ATOMS: atom_id res chain seq x y z
N GLN A 1 1.78 6.69 1.88
CA GLN A 1 1.29 5.41 1.32
C GLN A 1 2.22 4.28 1.74
N THR A 2 3.50 4.30 1.36
CA THR A 2 4.47 3.23 1.70
C THR A 2 4.54 2.91 3.20
N VAL A 3 4.57 3.92 4.09
CA VAL A 3 4.59 3.70 5.54
C VAL A 3 3.35 2.96 6.04
N ILE A 4 2.17 3.24 5.47
CA ILE A 4 0.91 2.55 5.81
C ILE A 4 1.02 1.06 5.45
N VAL A 5 1.56 0.76 4.27
CA VAL A 5 1.79 -0.62 3.81
C VAL A 5 2.79 -1.33 4.70
N LEU A 6 3.90 -0.69 5.09
CA LEU A 6 4.90 -1.27 5.98
C LEU A 6 4.33 -1.57 7.37
N CYS A 7 3.50 -0.67 7.93
CA CYS A 7 2.79 -0.94 9.17
C CYS A 7 1.93 -2.21 9.06
N GLY A 8 1.16 -2.34 7.98
CA GLY A 8 0.39 -3.56 7.70
C GLY A 8 1.26 -4.79 7.52
N ALA A 9 2.35 -4.68 6.77
CA ALA A 9 3.29 -5.77 6.50
C ALA A 9 3.92 -6.33 7.80
N LEU A 10 4.27 -5.43 8.73
CA LEU A 10 4.93 -5.74 9.99
C LEU A 10 3.96 -6.00 11.16
N GLY A 11 2.65 -5.81 10.97
CA GLY A 11 1.68 -5.94 12.05
C GLY A 11 1.73 -4.80 13.07
N MET A 12 2.26 -3.64 12.69
CA MET A 12 2.35 -2.48 13.56
C MET A 12 1.09 -1.63 13.46
N HIS A 13 0.50 -1.32 14.61
CA HIS A 13 -0.58 -0.33 14.68
C HIS A 13 -0.04 1.06 14.32
N GLY A 14 -0.69 1.72 13.38
CA GLY A 14 -0.32 3.06 12.94
C GLY A 14 -1.53 3.98 12.84
N LEU A 15 -1.42 5.19 13.41
CA LEU A 15 -2.42 6.25 13.29
C LEU A 15 -1.89 7.36 12.38
N PHE A 16 -2.57 7.58 11.26
CA PHE A 16 -2.16 8.51 10.22
C PHE A 16 -3.12 9.68 10.10
N THR A 17 -2.58 10.89 9.97
CA THR A 17 -3.35 12.12 9.71
C THR A 17 -2.78 12.88 8.52
N GLY A 18 -3.50 13.90 8.05
CA GLY A 18 -3.01 14.74 6.95
C GLY A 18 -3.08 14.08 5.57
N LEU A 19 -3.78 12.96 5.45
CA LEU A 19 -3.95 12.22 4.20
C LEU A 19 -4.87 12.94 3.17
N LYS A 20 -5.38 14.15 3.49
CA LYS A 20 -6.27 14.93 2.61
C LYS A 20 -5.63 15.26 1.25
N THR A 21 -4.31 15.44 1.19
CA THR A 21 -3.58 15.68 -0.07
C THR A 21 -3.50 14.45 -0.97
N LEU A 22 -3.79 13.24 -0.45
CA LEU A 22 -3.88 12.01 -1.24
C LEU A 22 -5.20 11.89 -2.02
N ARG A 23 -6.20 12.73 -1.74
CA ARG A 23 -7.48 12.76 -2.45
C ARG A 23 -7.50 13.65 -3.70
N ILE A 24 -6.41 14.38 -4.01
CA ILE A 24 -6.46 15.50 -4.97
C ILE A 24 -5.90 15.19 -6.37
N LYS A 25 -5.33 14.01 -6.66
CA LYS A 25 -4.96 13.68 -8.06
C LYS A 25 -5.22 12.22 -8.41
N GLU A 26 -6.03 12.03 -9.44
CA GLU A 26 -6.17 10.87 -10.35
C GLU A 26 -6.62 9.51 -9.79
N THR A 27 -6.61 9.26 -8.48
CA THR A 27 -7.13 8.01 -7.88
C THR A 27 -7.43 8.25 -6.40
N ASP A 28 -8.53 7.72 -5.85
CA ASP A 28 -8.69 7.64 -4.40
C ASP A 28 -7.71 6.60 -3.86
N ARG A 29 -6.47 7.05 -3.67
CA ARG A 29 -5.33 6.30 -3.16
C ARG A 29 -5.58 5.68 -1.80
N ILE A 30 -6.47 6.27 -0.99
CA ILE A 30 -6.84 5.72 0.29
C ILE A 30 -7.72 4.50 0.03
N HIS A 31 -8.76 4.64 -0.79
CA HIS A 31 -9.60 3.51 -1.16
C HIS A 31 -8.82 2.38 -1.83
N ALA A 32 -7.92 2.70 -2.77
CA ALA A 32 -7.03 1.72 -3.38
C ALA A 32 -6.17 1.01 -2.33
N LEU A 33 -5.56 1.73 -1.38
CA LEU A 33 -4.82 1.09 -0.29
C LEU A 33 -5.71 0.21 0.59
N GLN A 34 -6.96 0.59 0.84
CA GLN A 34 -7.91 -0.22 1.61
C GLN A 34 -8.20 -1.53 0.91
N GLU A 35 -8.51 -1.50 -0.38
CA GLU A 35 -8.80 -2.70 -1.18
C GLU A 35 -7.57 -3.62 -1.27
N GLU A 36 -6.40 -3.06 -1.56
CA GLU A 36 -5.17 -3.85 -1.70
C GLU A 36 -4.69 -4.45 -0.38
N LEU A 37 -4.71 -3.69 0.72
CA LEU A 37 -4.33 -4.22 2.04
C LEU A 37 -5.30 -5.28 2.55
N LYS A 38 -6.59 -5.14 2.25
CA LYS A 38 -7.62 -6.10 2.63
C LYS A 38 -7.36 -7.48 2.02
N LYS A 39 -6.80 -7.56 0.81
CA LYS A 39 -6.39 -8.84 0.18
C LYS A 39 -5.36 -9.60 1.01
N TYR A 40 -4.60 -8.90 1.85
CA TYR A 40 -3.58 -9.46 2.74
C TYR A 40 -4.02 -9.46 4.22
N ASN A 41 -5.33 -9.39 4.51
CA ASN A 41 -5.90 -9.35 5.87
C ASN A 41 -5.44 -8.15 6.71
N VAL A 42 -5.09 -7.03 6.07
CA VAL A 42 -4.78 -5.76 6.74
C VAL A 42 -5.92 -4.77 6.51
N LEU A 43 -6.43 -4.17 7.59
CA LEU A 43 -7.47 -3.17 7.53
C LEU A 43 -6.88 -1.76 7.63
N LEU A 44 -7.24 -0.90 6.68
CA LEU A 44 -7.04 0.54 6.79
C LEU A 44 -8.41 1.20 6.97
N SER A 45 -8.69 1.76 8.15
CA SER A 45 -10.02 2.30 8.47
C SER A 45 -9.96 3.75 8.92
N LYS A 46 -10.99 4.54 8.62
CA LYS A 46 -11.11 5.91 9.14
C LYS A 46 -11.60 5.84 10.58
N VAL A 47 -10.85 6.46 11.50
CA VAL A 47 -11.19 6.46 12.92
C VAL A 47 -12.34 7.44 13.20
N PRO A 48 -13.34 7.06 14.02
CA PRO A 48 -14.43 7.96 14.39
C PRO A 48 -13.95 9.23 15.10
N PRO A 49 -14.61 10.39 14.87
CA PRO A 49 -14.24 11.68 15.48
C PRO A 49 -14.17 11.67 17.02
N ARG A 50 -14.87 10.73 17.67
CA ARG A 50 -14.90 10.59 19.14
C ARG A 50 -13.53 10.27 19.75
N PHE A 51 -12.61 9.67 18.97
CA PHE A 51 -11.23 9.42 19.39
C PHE A 51 -10.27 10.57 19.03
N ALA A 52 -10.72 11.52 18.20
CA ALA A 52 -9.94 12.65 17.69
C ALA A 52 -10.43 14.00 18.26
N LYS A 53 -10.75 14.05 19.56
CA LYS A 53 -11.42 15.18 20.25
C LYS A 53 -10.75 16.57 20.14
N LYS A 54 -9.55 16.68 19.54
CA LYS A 54 -8.80 17.94 19.42
C LYS A 54 -8.39 18.36 18.00
N SER A 55 -8.74 17.61 16.95
CA SER A 55 -8.43 18.08 15.59
C SER A 55 -9.54 17.73 14.59
N GLN A 56 -9.96 18.70 13.77
CA GLN A 56 -10.80 18.47 12.57
C GLN A 56 -10.04 17.72 11.45
N LYS A 57 -9.01 16.95 11.81
CA LYS A 57 -8.20 16.16 10.88
C LYS A 57 -8.82 14.78 10.79
N GLU A 58 -8.80 14.20 9.59
CA GLU A 58 -9.18 12.81 9.40
C GLU A 58 -8.03 11.94 9.89
N HIS A 59 -8.38 10.92 10.68
CA HIS A 59 -7.44 9.94 11.21
C HIS A 59 -7.73 8.59 10.57
N TYR A 60 -6.68 7.89 10.18
CA TYR A 60 -6.75 6.55 9.62
C TYR A 60 -5.91 5.60 10.44
N MET A 61 -6.45 4.44 10.76
CA MET A 61 -5.78 3.42 11.54
C MET A 61 -5.49 2.20 10.66
N VAL A 62 -4.30 1.65 10.81
CA VAL A 62 -3.92 0.36 10.23
C VAL A 62 -4.00 -0.70 11.33
N GLU A 63 -4.68 -1.79 11.02
CA GLU A 63 -4.87 -2.94 11.91
C GLU A 63 -4.63 -4.25 11.16
N GLY A 64 -4.17 -5.26 11.87
CA GLY A 64 -3.85 -6.57 11.30
C GLY A 64 -2.38 -6.68 10.87
N THR A 65 -2.01 -7.89 10.48
CA THR A 65 -0.68 -8.23 9.99
C THR A 65 -0.84 -8.88 8.64
N ALA A 66 -0.06 -8.43 7.64
CA ALA A 66 -0.12 -9.02 6.31
C ALA A 66 0.19 -10.51 6.37
N THR A 67 -0.73 -11.30 5.81
CA THR A 67 -0.59 -12.75 5.60
C THR A 67 -0.54 -13.03 4.10
N TYR A 68 0.15 -14.11 3.72
CA TYR A 68 0.16 -14.54 2.33
C TYR A 68 -1.24 -14.87 1.84
N ASN A 69 -1.54 -14.47 0.61
CA ASN A 69 -2.76 -14.82 -0.10
C ASN A 69 -2.36 -15.13 -1.55
N GLU A 70 -2.44 -16.41 -1.93
CA GLU A 70 -2.06 -16.87 -3.26
C GLU A 70 -2.95 -16.30 -4.38
N ASP A 71 -4.22 -16.05 -4.07
CA ASP A 71 -5.21 -15.48 -4.99
C ASP A 71 -5.09 -13.97 -5.16
N ALA A 72 -4.32 -13.29 -4.30
CA ALA A 72 -4.18 -11.85 -4.33
C ALA A 72 -3.38 -11.39 -5.56
N VAL A 73 -4.01 -10.56 -6.38
CA VAL A 73 -3.36 -9.77 -7.44
C VAL A 73 -3.48 -8.30 -7.09
N ILE A 74 -2.35 -7.60 -7.01
CA ILE A 74 -2.29 -6.19 -6.70
C ILE A 74 -2.66 -5.35 -7.92
N GLU A 75 -3.67 -4.49 -7.79
CA GLU A 75 -3.98 -3.49 -8.80
C GLU A 75 -3.16 -2.23 -8.57
N THR A 76 -2.50 -1.75 -9.63
CA THR A 76 -1.68 -0.53 -9.56
C THR A 76 -2.48 0.75 -9.82
N TYR A 77 -3.73 0.63 -10.30
CA TYR A 77 -4.60 1.75 -10.64
C TYR A 77 -3.96 2.77 -11.61
N ARG A 78 -3.00 2.31 -12.43
CA ARG A 78 -2.15 3.18 -13.29
C ARG A 78 -1.37 4.24 -12.51
N ASP A 79 -1.10 3.98 -11.24
CA ASP A 79 -0.39 4.87 -10.33
C ASP A 79 0.93 4.25 -9.87
N HIS A 80 2.03 4.83 -10.33
CA HIS A 80 3.39 4.47 -9.93
C HIS A 80 3.58 4.49 -8.42
N ARG A 81 2.91 5.39 -7.68
CA ARG A 81 3.04 5.47 -6.23
C ARG A 81 2.34 4.32 -5.51
N MET A 82 1.22 3.81 -6.05
CA MET A 82 0.57 2.61 -5.53
C MET A 82 1.47 1.39 -5.70
N ALA A 83 2.00 1.20 -6.92
CA ALA A 83 2.93 0.11 -7.22
C ALA A 83 4.17 0.14 -6.29
N MET A 84 4.84 1.29 -6.17
CA MET A 84 6.01 1.43 -5.29
C MET A 84 5.66 1.32 -3.80
N ALA A 85 4.46 1.74 -3.38
CA ALA A 85 4.04 1.63 -1.98
C ALA A 85 3.78 0.19 -1.56
N LEU A 86 3.28 -0.66 -2.48
CA LEU A 86 2.94 -2.06 -2.23
C LEU A 86 4.11 -3.02 -2.49
N ALA A 87 5.11 -2.61 -3.26
CA ALA A 87 6.30 -3.41 -3.55
C ALA A 87 7.01 -4.00 -2.31
N PRO A 88 7.10 -3.33 -1.15
CA PRO A 88 7.72 -3.92 0.04
C PRO A 88 7.04 -5.20 0.56
N LEU A 89 5.77 -5.46 0.21
CA LEU A 89 5.13 -6.74 0.53
C LEU A 89 5.87 -7.94 -0.08
N ALA A 90 6.57 -7.73 -1.21
CA ALA A 90 7.40 -8.73 -1.86
C ALA A 90 8.57 -9.22 -0.99
N MET A 91 8.93 -8.50 0.09
CA MET A 91 9.95 -8.98 1.05
C MET A 91 9.44 -10.13 1.92
N LYS A 92 8.13 -10.17 2.17
CA LYS A 92 7.54 -11.13 3.11
C LYS A 92 6.92 -12.30 2.37
N PHE A 93 6.34 -12.05 1.20
CA PHE A 93 5.64 -13.06 0.41
C PHE A 93 5.84 -12.83 -1.09
N PRO A 94 5.69 -13.86 -1.95
CA PRO A 94 5.53 -13.65 -3.37
C PRO A 94 4.29 -12.79 -3.63
N ILE A 95 4.41 -11.75 -4.47
CA ILE A 95 3.27 -10.90 -4.85
C ILE A 95 3.02 -10.95 -6.35
N ARG A 96 1.75 -10.94 -6.74
CA ARG A 96 1.32 -10.73 -8.14
C ARG A 96 0.82 -9.31 -8.29
N MET A 97 1.16 -8.65 -9.39
CA MET A 97 0.79 -7.24 -9.61
C MET A 97 0.42 -7.00 -11.07
N ASN A 98 -0.68 -6.28 -11.28
CA ASN A 98 -1.15 -5.89 -12.60
C ASN A 98 -0.45 -4.60 -13.07
N LYS A 99 0.15 -4.63 -14.26
CA LYS A 99 0.92 -3.51 -14.85
C LYS A 99 2.05 -2.98 -13.95
N PRO A 100 2.99 -3.83 -13.49
CA PRO A 100 4.11 -3.39 -12.64
C PRO A 100 5.01 -2.35 -13.33
N GLY A 101 5.02 -2.30 -14.67
CA GLY A 101 5.77 -1.31 -15.46
C GLY A 101 5.32 0.15 -15.31
N VAL A 102 4.21 0.43 -14.62
CA VAL A 102 3.76 1.82 -14.38
C VAL A 102 4.79 2.64 -13.59
N VAL A 103 5.63 1.98 -12.79
CA VAL A 103 6.71 2.64 -12.03
C VAL A 103 7.74 3.28 -12.93
N SER A 104 7.95 2.78 -14.16
CA SER A 104 8.96 3.28 -15.08
C SER A 104 8.73 4.74 -15.49
N LYS A 105 7.51 5.26 -15.32
CA LYS A 105 7.20 6.69 -15.52
C LYS A 105 7.98 7.60 -14.55
N SER A 106 8.26 7.12 -13.33
CA SER A 106 8.99 7.87 -12.30
C SER A 106 10.35 7.28 -11.97
N TYR A 107 10.51 5.96 -12.11
CA TYR A 107 11.70 5.22 -11.71
C TYR A 107 11.88 3.97 -12.60
N PRO A 108 12.52 4.12 -13.77
CA PRO A 108 12.72 3.03 -14.74
C PRO A 108 13.38 1.77 -14.16
N LEU A 109 14.39 1.94 -13.31
CA LEU A 109 15.20 0.85 -12.73
C LEU A 109 14.64 0.31 -11.40
N PHE A 110 13.44 0.70 -11.01
CA PHE A 110 12.88 0.40 -9.68
C PHE A 110 12.94 -1.09 -9.34
N TRP A 111 12.45 -1.94 -10.24
CA TRP A 111 12.38 -3.38 -9.99
C TRP A 111 13.73 -4.08 -10.08
N GLU A 112 14.65 -3.58 -10.90
CA GLU A 112 16.02 -4.08 -10.97
C GLU A 112 16.76 -3.82 -9.66
N HIS A 113 16.60 -2.61 -9.11
CA HIS A 113 17.14 -2.26 -7.79
C HIS A 113 16.46 -3.03 -6.66
N LEU A 114 15.16 -3.27 -6.75
CA LEU A 114 14.50 -4.15 -5.77
C LEU A 114 15.09 -5.56 -5.82
N LYS A 115 15.29 -6.10 -7.03
CA LYS A 115 15.87 -7.43 -7.23
C LYS A 115 17.30 -7.50 -6.67
N SER A 116 18.12 -6.47 -6.82
CA SER A 116 19.48 -6.45 -6.25
C SER A 116 19.49 -6.41 -4.72
N CYS A 117 18.42 -5.92 -4.09
CA CYS A 117 18.21 -6.01 -2.65
C CYS A 117 17.64 -7.36 -2.17
N GLY A 118 17.56 -8.37 -3.05
CA GLY A 118 17.07 -9.71 -2.72
C GLY A 118 15.56 -9.90 -2.85
N PHE A 119 14.85 -8.96 -3.48
CA PHE A 119 13.39 -9.06 -3.66
C PHE A 119 13.04 -9.95 -4.86
N THR A 120 11.94 -10.69 -4.76
CA THR A 120 11.35 -11.39 -5.90
C THR A 120 10.56 -10.40 -6.76
N TYR A 121 10.82 -10.38 -8.07
CA TYR A 121 10.08 -9.54 -9.02
C TYR A 121 8.59 -9.96 -9.03
N PRO A 122 7.63 -9.01 -9.01
CA PRO A 122 6.23 -9.39 -9.10
C PRO A 122 5.95 -10.11 -10.41
N THR A 123 5.43 -11.32 -10.35
CA THR A 123 5.02 -12.04 -11.56
C THR A 123 3.85 -11.29 -12.21
N PRO A 124 3.95 -10.96 -13.52
CA PRO A 124 2.81 -10.42 -14.25
C PRO A 124 1.64 -11.41 -14.17
N SER A 125 0.46 -10.90 -13.85
CA SER A 125 -0.81 -11.63 -13.98
C SER A 125 -1.22 -11.77 -15.43
#